data_AF-A0A2J7ZFJ0-F1
#
_entry.id   AF-A0A2J7ZFJ0-F1
#
_cell.length_a   1.000
_cell.length_b   1.000
_cell.length_c   1.000
_cell.angle_alpha   90.00
_cell.angle_beta   90.00
_cell.angle_gamma   90.00
#
_symmetry.space_group_name_H-M   'P 1'
#
loop_
_entity.id
_entity.type
_entity.pdbx_description
1 polymer ?
#
loop_
_entity_poly.entity_id
_entity_poly.type
_entity_poly.pdbx_seq_one_letter_code
_entity_poly.pdbx_strand_id
1 'polypeptide(L)'
;MLLLFETAAGYALFKVLKEKKIEEAEDLAGDFQTLEQAQKVVKLKAFSKFENTTEALAAATALVDSKLSKGLKKFLKKHVDADETLALLDKKLGGIVQEKLGLNVLWSNQVLELSRGIRSQLTGLI
;
A
#
# COMPACT_ATOMS: atom_id res chain seq x y z
N MET A 1 7.88 5.42 -6.42
CA MET A 1 7.33 4.93 -5.14
C MET A 1 6.07 4.08 -5.35
N LEU A 2 5.95 2.98 -4.63
CA LEU A 2 4.72 2.18 -4.51
C LEU A 2 4.14 2.31 -3.10
N LEU A 3 2.83 2.18 -2.96
CA LEU A 3 2.14 2.08 -1.67
C LEU A 3 1.47 0.70 -1.56
N LEU A 4 1.78 -0.03 -0.49
CA LEU A 4 1.00 -1.20 -0.10
C LEU A 4 -0.26 -0.73 0.61
N PHE A 5 -1.41 -1.25 0.18
CA PHE A 5 -2.69 -1.01 0.81
C PHE A 5 -3.41 -2.34 1.06
N GLU A 6 -3.68 -2.64 2.32
CA GLU A 6 -4.33 -3.87 2.75
C GLU A 6 -5.85 -3.71 2.78
N THR A 7 -6.57 -4.67 2.19
CA THR A 7 -8.04 -4.68 2.15
C THR A 7 -8.58 -6.01 2.67
N ALA A 8 -9.87 -6.05 3.00
CA ALA A 8 -10.53 -7.30 3.36
C ALA A 8 -10.54 -8.33 2.22
N ALA A 9 -10.43 -7.88 0.97
CA ALA A 9 -10.45 -8.74 -0.21
C ALA A 9 -9.05 -9.21 -0.65
N GLY A 10 -7.98 -8.59 -0.17
CA GLY A 10 -6.63 -8.86 -0.65
C GLY A 10 -5.63 -7.73 -0.42
N TYR A 11 -4.46 -7.87 -1.01
CA TYR A 11 -3.39 -6.86 -1.00
C TYR A 11 -3.40 -6.06 -2.30
N ALA A 12 -3.39 -4.73 -2.21
CA ALA A 12 -3.25 -3.83 -3.35
C ALA A 12 -1.88 -3.14 -3.32
N LEU A 13 -1.26 -2.98 -4.49
CA LEU A 13 -0.12 -2.10 -4.69
C LEU A 13 -0.55 -0.96 -5.60
N PHE A 14 -0.46 0.26 -5.09
CA PHE A 14 -0.69 1.47 -5.85
C PHE A 14 0.63 2.10 -6.25
N LYS A 15 0.80 2.40 -7.53
CA LYS A 15 1.88 3.26 -8.01
C LYS A 15 1.49 4.71 -7.76
N VAL A 16 2.34 5.44 -7.05
CA VAL A 16 2.14 6.86 -6.78
C VAL A 16 2.70 7.66 -7.95
N LEU A 17 1.85 8.43 -8.62
CA LEU A 17 2.21 9.19 -9.83
C LEU A 17 2.74 10.59 -9.49
N LYS A 18 2.28 11.17 -8.38
CA LYS A 18 2.69 12.51 -7.90
C LYS A 18 3.54 12.40 -6.63
N GLU A 19 4.71 11.78 -6.74
CA GLU A 19 5.60 11.53 -5.59
C GLU A 19 6.05 12.84 -4.91
N LYS A 20 6.44 13.86 -5.69
CA LYS A 20 6.86 15.18 -5.17
C LYS A 20 5.80 15.82 -4.26
N LYS A 21 4.53 15.69 -4.61
CA LYS A 21 3.42 16.25 -3.84
C LYS A 21 3.32 15.61 -2.45
N ILE A 22 3.67 14.32 -2.36
CA ILE A 22 3.70 13.55 -1.11
C ILE A 22 4.92 13.94 -0.29
N GLU A 23 6.06 14.17 -0.94
CA GLU A 23 7.31 14.58 -0.27
C GLU A 23 7.24 16.01 0.28
N GLU A 24 6.59 16.93 -0.45
CA GLU A 24 6.42 18.34 -0.09
C GLU A 24 5.26 18.58 0.89
N ALA A 25 4.55 17.53 1.30
CA ALA A 25 3.44 17.58 2.25
C ALA A 25 2.33 18.58 1.85
N GLU A 26 2.08 18.72 0.55
CA GLU A 26 0.94 19.52 0.08
C GLU A 26 -0.38 18.86 0.47
N ASP A 27 -1.45 19.66 0.55
CA ASP A 27 -2.79 19.16 0.83
C ASP A 27 -3.26 18.19 -0.26
N LEU A 28 -3.53 16.94 0.16
CA LEU A 28 -4.02 15.85 -0.68
C LEU A 28 -5.57 15.76 -0.66
N ALA A 29 -6.25 16.45 0.26
CA ALA A 29 -7.70 16.30 0.42
C ALA A 29 -8.47 16.62 -0.87
N GLY A 30 -8.03 17.66 -1.59
CA GLY A 30 -8.62 18.05 -2.88
C GLY A 30 -8.38 17.04 -4.01
N ASP A 31 -7.31 16.24 -3.95
CA ASP A 31 -6.97 15.27 -5.00
C ASP A 31 -7.79 13.96 -4.90
N PHE A 32 -8.48 13.73 -3.79
CA PHE A 32 -9.27 12.52 -3.57
C PHE A 32 -10.78 12.80 -3.44
N GLN A 33 -11.24 13.99 -3.87
CA GLN A 33 -12.67 14.32 -3.89
C GLN A 33 -13.42 13.54 -4.97
N THR A 34 -12.82 13.38 -6.16
CA THR A 34 -13.37 12.56 -7.23
C THR A 34 -12.44 11.42 -7.61
N LEU A 35 -13.00 10.35 -8.18
CA LEU A 35 -12.23 9.21 -8.67
C LEU A 35 -11.21 9.64 -9.73
N GLU A 36 -11.59 10.53 -10.64
CA GLU A 36 -10.73 10.99 -11.73
C GLU A 36 -9.52 11.77 -11.22
N GLN A 37 -9.67 12.52 -10.13
CA GLN A 37 -8.56 13.18 -9.46
C GLN A 37 -7.66 12.16 -8.76
N ALA A 38 -8.25 11.20 -8.05
CA ALA A 38 -7.51 10.17 -7.34
C ALA A 38 -6.66 9.33 -8.31
N GLN A 39 -7.20 8.97 -9.48
CA GLN A 39 -6.50 8.24 -10.53
C GLN A 39 -5.31 9.00 -11.13
N LYS A 40 -5.26 10.33 -11.00
CA LYS A 40 -4.11 11.16 -11.39
C LYS A 40 -3.01 11.18 -10.32
N VAL A 41 -3.32 10.80 -9.09
CA VAL A 41 -2.36 10.72 -7.97
C VAL A 41 -1.84 9.30 -7.79
N VAL A 42 -2.72 8.31 -7.91
CA VAL A 42 -2.39 6.89 -7.74
C VAL A 42 -2.99 6.04 -8.85
N LYS A 43 -2.31 4.94 -9.16
CA LYS A 43 -2.82 3.94 -10.10
C LYS A 43 -2.58 2.54 -9.55
N LEU A 44 -3.57 1.67 -9.63
CA LEU A 44 -3.42 0.28 -9.25
C LEU A 44 -2.36 -0.39 -10.13
N LYS A 45 -1.27 -0.89 -9.51
CA LYS A 45 -0.20 -1.65 -10.17
C LYS A 45 -0.50 -3.14 -10.12
N ALA A 46 -0.93 -3.63 -8.96
CA ALA A 46 -1.25 -5.04 -8.76
C ALA A 46 -2.28 -5.20 -7.64
N PHE A 47 -3.14 -6.21 -7.79
CA PHE A 47 -4.06 -6.64 -6.75
C PHE A 47 -3.98 -8.17 -6.60
N SER A 48 -3.78 -8.63 -5.36
CA SER A 48 -3.76 -10.04 -5.01
C SER A 48 -4.96 -10.33 -4.10
N LYS A 49 -6.02 -10.84 -4.71
CA LYS A 49 -7.22 -11.29 -4.01
C LYS A 49 -6.92 -12.51 -3.14
N PHE A 50 -7.52 -12.58 -1.95
CA PHE A 50 -7.51 -13.80 -1.14
C PHE A 50 -8.40 -14.87 -1.78
N GLU A 51 -7.94 -16.11 -1.79
CA GLU A 51 -8.69 -17.22 -2.40
C GLU A 51 -9.94 -17.57 -1.59
N ASN A 52 -9.85 -17.47 -0.26
CA ASN A 52 -10.92 -17.83 0.66
C ASN A 52 -10.82 -17.06 1.99
N THR A 53 -11.84 -17.25 2.83
CA THR A 53 -11.97 -16.59 4.14
C THR A 53 -10.88 -17.02 5.13
N THR A 54 -10.38 -18.25 5.04
CA THR A 54 -9.29 -18.74 5.89
C THR A 54 -7.99 -17.97 5.62
N GLU A 55 -7.66 -17.75 4.35
CA GLU A 55 -6.51 -16.92 3.97
C GLU A 55 -6.70 -15.47 4.41
N ALA A 56 -7.88 -14.89 4.17
CA ALA A 56 -8.19 -13.53 4.58
C ALA A 56 -8.06 -13.33 6.10
N LEU A 57 -8.55 -14.29 6.90
CA LEU A 57 -8.43 -14.26 8.36
C LEU A 57 -6.96 -14.37 8.79
N ALA A 58 -6.20 -15.31 8.22
CA ALA A 58 -4.79 -15.48 8.54
C ALA A 58 -3.97 -14.23 8.18
N ALA A 59 -4.27 -13.61 7.03
CA ALA A 59 -3.69 -12.35 6.60
C ALA A 59 -4.02 -11.21 7.57
N ALA A 60 -5.29 -11.06 7.95
CA ALA A 60 -5.73 -10.03 8.90
C ALA A 60 -5.05 -10.17 10.26
N THR A 61 -5.00 -11.38 10.83
CA THR A 61 -4.31 -11.65 12.09
C THR A 61 -2.81 -11.34 12.00
N ALA A 62 -2.17 -11.72 10.90
CA ALA A 62 -0.75 -11.41 10.69
C ALA A 62 -0.51 -9.89 10.61
N LEU A 63 -1.38 -9.14 9.94
CA LEU A 63 -1.27 -7.68 9.87
C LEU A 63 -1.48 -7.01 11.22
N VAL A 64 -2.45 -7.45 12.02
CA VAL A 64 -2.67 -6.95 13.39
C VAL A 64 -1.43 -7.15 14.27
N ASP A 65 -0.74 -8.28 14.10
CA ASP A 65 0.50 -8.60 14.80
C ASP A 65 1.77 -7.97 14.16
N SER A 66 1.63 -7.14 13.12
CA SER A 66 2.74 -6.59 12.32
C SER A 66 3.66 -7.67 11.71
N LYS A 67 3.15 -8.86 11.41
CA LYS A 67 3.90 -9.99 10.86
C LYS A 67 3.77 -10.07 9.34
N LEU A 68 4.90 -10.33 8.68
CA LEU A 68 4.92 -10.61 7.24
C LEU A 68 4.39 -12.02 6.94
N SER A 69 3.17 -12.10 6.40
CA SER A 69 2.55 -13.36 5.96
C SER A 69 3.25 -13.95 4.73
N LYS A 70 3.10 -15.27 4.51
CA LYS A 70 3.66 -15.93 3.32
C LYS A 70 3.07 -15.37 2.01
N GLY A 71 1.77 -15.07 2.00
CA GLY A 71 1.07 -14.47 0.86
C GLY A 71 1.62 -13.08 0.54
N LEU A 72 1.71 -12.20 1.54
CA LEU A 72 2.26 -10.85 1.38
C LEU A 72 3.72 -10.88 0.92
N LYS A 73 4.54 -11.78 1.48
CA LYS A 73 5.94 -11.95 1.05
C LYS A 73 6.06 -12.30 -0.42
N LYS A 74 5.24 -13.24 -0.92
CA LYS A 74 5.22 -13.64 -2.34
C LYS A 74 4.74 -12.48 -3.22
N PHE A 75 3.70 -11.78 -2.79
CA PHE A 75 3.13 -10.66 -3.52
C PHE A 75 4.14 -9.52 -3.69
N LEU A 76 4.80 -9.09 -2.61
CA LEU A 76 5.81 -8.03 -2.67
C LEU A 76 6.99 -8.42 -3.58
N LYS A 77 7.52 -9.65 -3.45
CA LYS A 77 8.62 -10.13 -4.30
C LYS A 77 8.29 -10.19 -5.79
N LYS A 78 7.02 -10.34 -6.15
CA LYS A 78 6.58 -10.46 -7.54
C LYS A 78 6.37 -9.09 -8.20
N HIS A 79 6.05 -8.05 -7.42
CA HIS A 79 5.53 -6.79 -7.94
C HIS A 79 6.31 -5.54 -7.53
N VAL A 80 7.27 -5.67 -6.60
CA VAL A 80 8.12 -4.58 -6.13
C VAL A 80 9.57 -4.90 -6.49
N ASP A 81 10.17 -4.02 -7.29
CA ASP A 81 11.58 -4.11 -7.65
C ASP A 81 12.46 -3.53 -6.53
N ALA A 82 13.72 -3.93 -6.45
CA ALA A 82 14.60 -3.57 -5.33
C ALA A 82 14.95 -2.06 -5.29
N ASP A 83 14.85 -1.37 -6.42
CA ASP A 83 15.06 0.05 -6.59
C ASP A 83 13.80 0.89 -6.28
N GLU A 84 12.61 0.27 -6.19
CA GLU A 84 11.38 0.96 -5.84
C GLU A 84 11.24 1.13 -4.32
N THR A 85 10.95 2.37 -3.88
CA THR A 85 10.53 2.64 -2.49
C THR A 85 9.11 2.17 -2.25
N LEU A 86 8.90 1.36 -1.21
CA LEU A 86 7.62 0.85 -0.74
C LEU A 86 7.12 1.61 0.49
N ALA A 87 6.06 2.38 0.30
CA ALA A 87 5.34 3.07 1.36
C ALA A 87 4.38 2.10 2.08
N LEU A 88 4.44 2.11 3.41
CA LEU A 88 3.68 1.24 4.31
C LEU A 88 3.05 2.05 5.44
N LEU A 89 1.86 1.65 5.89
CA LEU A 89 1.18 2.28 7.02
C LEU A 89 1.75 1.87 8.37
N ASP A 90 2.23 0.63 8.49
CA ASP A 90 2.80 0.10 9.73
C ASP A 90 4.33 0.10 9.68
N LYS A 91 4.93 0.92 10.56
CA LYS A 91 6.38 1.03 10.72
C LYS A 91 7.05 -0.28 11.13
N LYS A 92 6.41 -1.09 11.99
CA LYS A 92 6.99 -2.38 12.45
C LYS A 92 7.03 -3.39 11.32
N LEU A 93 5.92 -3.49 10.57
CA LEU A 93 5.87 -4.33 9.37
C LEU A 93 6.92 -3.88 8.34
N GLY A 94 7.08 -2.56 8.15
CA GLY A 94 8.12 -1.98 7.31
C GLY A 94 9.53 -2.45 7.68
N GLY A 95 9.89 -2.40 8.96
CA GLY A 95 11.20 -2.92 9.41
C GLY A 95 11.40 -4.39 9.07
N ILE A 96 10.39 -5.23 9.28
CA ILE A 96 10.45 -6.67 8.94
C ILE A 96 10.56 -6.89 7.43
N VAL A 97 9.84 -6.09 6.62
CA VAL A 97 9.90 -6.13 5.16
C VAL A 97 11.30 -5.73 4.68
N GLN A 98 11.87 -4.66 5.23
CA GLN A 98 13.22 -4.21 4.91
C GLN A 98 14.26 -5.29 5.22
N GLU A 99 14.20 -5.90 6.41
CA GLU A 99 15.14 -6.96 6.83
C GLU A 99 15.00 -8.22 5.97
N LYS A 100 13.77 -8.67 5.69
CA LYS A 100 13.53 -9.97 5.03
C LYS A 100 13.54 -9.92 3.51
N LEU A 101 13.25 -8.77 2.92
CA LEU A 101 13.14 -8.59 1.47
C LEU A 101 14.18 -7.63 0.90
N GLY A 102 14.91 -6.87 1.73
CA GLY A 102 15.90 -5.89 1.26
C GLY A 102 15.29 -4.71 0.53
N LEU A 103 13.99 -4.45 0.73
CA LEU A 103 13.27 -3.37 0.06
C LEU A 103 13.44 -2.05 0.83
N ASN A 104 13.53 -0.95 0.08
CA ASN A 104 13.46 0.38 0.66
C ASN A 104 12.03 0.65 1.13
N VAL A 105 11.84 0.88 2.43
CA VAL A 105 10.53 1.14 3.02
C VAL A 105 10.41 2.57 3.50
N LEU A 106 9.25 3.19 3.26
CA LEU A 106 8.92 4.52 3.73
C LEU A 106 7.68 4.48 4.62
N TRP A 107 7.77 5.17 5.75
CA TRP A 107 6.65 5.44 6.63
C TRP A 107 6.68 6.92 7.01
N SER A 108 5.58 7.63 6.79
CA SER A 108 5.44 9.04 7.13
C SER A 108 3.97 9.43 7.32
N ASN A 109 3.72 10.62 7.87
CA ASN A 109 2.36 11.15 7.98
C ASN A 109 1.72 11.37 6.60
N GLN A 110 2.50 11.66 5.58
CA GLN A 110 2.02 11.86 4.21
C GLN A 110 1.59 10.53 3.57
N VAL A 111 2.26 9.42 3.92
CA VAL A 111 1.82 8.07 3.54
C VAL A 111 0.46 7.73 4.20
N LEU A 112 0.24 8.18 5.44
CA LEU A 112 -1.04 8.02 6.13
C LEU A 112 -2.16 8.82 5.44
N GLU A 113 -1.91 10.08 5.09
CA GLU A 113 -2.89 10.92 4.36
C GLU A 113 -3.18 10.38 2.95
N LEU A 114 -2.15 9.94 2.23
CA LEU A 114 -2.33 9.26 0.94
C LEU A 114 -3.24 8.05 1.09
N SER A 115 -3.02 7.24 2.12
CA SER A 115 -3.81 6.04 2.38
C SER A 115 -5.25 6.38 2.78
N ARG A 116 -5.49 7.50 3.47
CA ARG A 116 -6.84 8.03 3.72
C ARG A 116 -7.56 8.39 2.43
N GLY A 117 -6.88 9.08 1.51
CA GLY A 117 -7.41 9.42 0.19
C GLY A 117 -7.74 8.18 -0.65
N ILE A 118 -6.86 7.19 -0.68
CA ILE A 118 -7.13 5.93 -1.38
C ILE A 118 -8.34 5.22 -0.78
N ARG A 119 -8.48 5.22 0.55
CA ARG A 119 -9.61 4.60 1.23
C ARG A 119 -10.94 5.27 0.86
N SER A 120 -10.99 6.59 0.68
CA SER A 120 -12.24 7.28 0.32
C SER A 120 -12.72 6.95 -1.10
N GLN A 121 -11.80 6.63 -2.02
CA GLN A 121 -12.09 6.29 -3.42
C GLN A 121 -11.85 4.81 -3.74
N LEU A 122 -11.74 3.96 -2.72
CA LEU A 122 -11.23 2.59 -2.86
C LEU A 122 -12.00 1.76 -3.89
N THR A 123 -13.32 1.85 -3.89
CA THR A 123 -14.21 1.10 -4.79
C THR A 123 -13.98 1.41 -6.27
N GLY A 124 -13.52 2.63 -6.60
CA GLY A 124 -13.22 3.01 -7.98
C GLY A 124 -11.75 2.83 -8.36
N LEU A 125 -10.87 2.65 -7.37
CA LEU A 125 -9.42 2.51 -7.55
C LEU A 125 -8.96 1.05 -7.64
N ILE A 126 -9.75 0.09 -7.14
CA ILE A 126 -9.50 -1.36 -7.17
C ILE A 126 -10.35 -2.04 -8.24
#